data_AF-A0A8S9VSH2-F1
#
_entry.id   AF-A0A8S9VSH2-F1
#
_cell.length_a   1.000
_cell.length_b   1.000
_cell.length_c   1.000
_cell.angle_alpha   90.00
_cell.angle_beta   90.00
_cell.angle_gamma   90.00
#
_symmetry.space_group_name_H-M   'P 1'
#
loop_
_entity.id
_entity.type
_entity.pdbx_description
1 polymer ?
#
loop_
_entity_poly.entity_id
_entity_poly.type
_entity_poly.pdbx_seq_one_letter_code
_entity_poly.pdbx_strand_id
1 'polypeptide(L)'
;MGQVTPWGIDKVQAPQAHANGITGAGVDVAIIDTGINYNHPDLASNYQSGYDFVNSDNDPIDDTGHGTHVAGTVAAINNDFGVIGVSPEVNLYALKVLDASGSGSYSNIISAIDWAYR
;
A
#
# COMPACT_ATOMS: atom_id res chain seq x y z
N MET A 1 18.00 14.32 1.96
CA MET A 1 17.66 13.89 3.33
C MET A 1 17.61 12.37 3.31
N GLY A 2 18.14 11.69 4.32
CA GLY A 2 18.13 10.23 4.37
C GLY A 2 16.77 9.67 4.81
N GLN A 3 16.62 8.36 4.73
CA GLN A 3 15.44 7.64 5.20
C GLN A 3 15.19 7.85 6.70
N VAL A 4 13.91 7.91 7.07
CA VAL A 4 13.46 8.02 8.47
C VAL A 4 12.56 6.83 8.81
N THR A 5 12.76 6.25 9.99
CA THR A 5 11.81 5.30 10.57
C THR A 5 10.70 6.05 11.30
N PRO A 6 9.44 6.02 10.82
CA PRO A 6 8.34 6.67 11.53
C PRO A 6 8.15 6.06 12.92
N TRP A 7 7.76 6.87 13.90
CA TRP A 7 7.59 6.43 15.29
C TRP A 7 6.71 5.19 15.44
N GLY A 8 5.61 5.10 14.66
CA GLY A 8 4.70 3.96 14.72
C GLY A 8 5.37 2.64 14.33
N ILE A 9 6.28 2.69 13.34
CA ILE A 9 7.02 1.54 12.83
C ILE A 9 8.00 1.03 13.89
N ASP A 10 8.70 1.95 14.55
CA ASP A 10 9.57 1.62 15.70
C ASP A 10 8.77 1.03 16.87
N LYS A 11 7.60 1.61 17.19
CA LYS A 11 6.77 1.16 18.33
C LYS A 11 6.16 -0.22 18.18
N VAL A 12 5.85 -0.65 16.97
CA VAL A 12 5.39 -2.02 16.71
C VAL A 12 6.56 -3.01 16.55
N GLN A 13 7.79 -2.55 16.82
CA GLN A 13 9.00 -3.36 16.81
C GLN A 13 9.33 -3.96 15.42
N ALA A 14 8.93 -3.27 14.34
CA ALA A 14 9.24 -3.69 12.99
C ALA A 14 10.76 -3.72 12.70
N PRO A 15 11.59 -2.75 13.17
CA PRO A 15 13.04 -2.82 12.95
C PRO A 15 13.69 -4.08 13.52
N GLN A 16 13.19 -4.60 14.64
CA GLN A 16 13.65 -5.85 15.24
C GLN A 16 13.29 -7.06 14.37
N ALA A 17 12.11 -7.05 13.75
CA ALA A 17 11.72 -8.07 12.77
C ALA A 17 12.61 -8.00 11.51
N HIS A 18 12.86 -6.78 10.98
CA HIS A 18 13.73 -6.56 9.83
C HIS A 18 15.17 -7.04 10.11
N ALA A 19 15.71 -6.77 11.30
CA ALA A 19 17.03 -7.23 11.70
C ALA A 19 17.14 -8.76 11.79
N ASN A 20 16.02 -9.46 11.96
CA ASN A 20 15.91 -10.91 11.91
C ASN A 20 15.59 -11.46 10.51
N GLY A 21 15.57 -10.61 9.48
CA GLY A 21 15.25 -10.99 8.09
C GLY A 21 13.75 -11.19 7.82
N ILE A 22 12.87 -10.70 8.70
CA ILE A 22 11.41 -10.80 8.55
C ILE A 22 10.90 -9.46 7.99
N THR A 23 10.79 -9.38 6.67
CA THR A 23 10.47 -8.15 5.90
C THR A 23 9.09 -8.19 5.23
N GLY A 24 8.42 -9.35 5.25
CA GLY A 24 7.17 -9.58 4.52
C GLY A 24 7.36 -10.12 3.10
N ALA A 25 8.59 -10.42 2.68
CA ALA A 25 8.89 -11.00 1.37
C ALA A 25 7.98 -12.20 1.03
N GLY A 26 7.35 -12.15 -0.15
CA GLY A 26 6.47 -13.19 -0.66
C GLY A 26 5.03 -13.17 -0.11
N VAL A 27 4.69 -12.16 0.71
CA VAL A 27 3.30 -11.95 1.17
C VAL A 27 2.63 -10.91 0.27
N ASP A 28 1.40 -11.22 -0.17
CA ASP A 28 0.54 -10.31 -0.91
C ASP A 28 -0.33 -9.49 0.05
N VAL A 29 -0.39 -8.17 -0.17
CA VAL A 29 -1.24 -7.25 0.60
C VAL A 29 -2.05 -6.37 -0.35
N ALA A 30 -3.38 -6.48 -0.26
CA ALA A 30 -4.31 -5.63 -0.99
C ALA A 30 -4.71 -4.40 -0.16
N ILE A 31 -4.54 -3.21 -0.74
CA ILE A 31 -4.98 -1.94 -0.18
C ILE A 31 -6.32 -1.58 -0.82
N ILE A 32 -7.41 -1.80 -0.09
CA ILE A 32 -8.78 -1.46 -0.50
C ILE A 32 -9.09 -0.03 -0.01
N ASP A 33 -8.84 0.97 -0.84
CA ASP A 33 -8.83 2.39 -0.43
C ASP A 33 -9.08 3.36 -1.62
N THR A 34 -8.50 4.55 -1.62
CA THR A 34 -8.56 5.56 -2.70
C THR A 34 -7.64 5.28 -3.88
N GLY A 35 -6.91 4.16 -3.86
CA GLY A 35 -5.87 3.80 -4.82
C GLY A 35 -4.47 3.90 -4.24
N ILE A 36 -3.45 3.65 -5.05
CA ILE A 36 -2.04 3.85 -4.68
C ILE A 36 -1.37 4.68 -5.77
N ASN A 37 -0.60 5.70 -5.40
CA ASN A 37 0.38 6.28 -6.33
C ASN A 37 1.52 5.29 -6.53
N TYR A 38 1.32 4.33 -7.44
CA TYR A 38 2.27 3.26 -7.72
C TYR A 38 3.54 3.75 -8.45
N ASN A 39 3.62 5.03 -8.80
CA ASN A 39 4.84 5.68 -9.30
C ASN A 39 5.67 6.31 -8.16
N HIS A 40 5.20 6.28 -6.92
CA HIS A 40 5.93 6.84 -5.79
C HIS A 40 7.24 6.07 -5.55
N PRO A 41 8.39 6.75 -5.36
CA PRO A 41 9.70 6.08 -5.26
C PRO A 41 9.80 5.10 -4.09
N ASP A 42 9.06 5.31 -3.00
CA ASP A 42 9.02 4.38 -1.86
C ASP A 42 8.05 3.20 -2.03
N LEU A 43 7.26 3.15 -3.09
CA LEU A 43 6.21 2.13 -3.29
C LEU A 43 6.34 1.35 -4.61
N ALA A 44 6.93 1.97 -5.63
CA ALA A 44 6.91 1.48 -7.00
C ALA A 44 7.51 0.07 -7.15
N SER A 45 8.53 -0.29 -6.37
CA SER A 45 9.14 -1.62 -6.42
C SER A 45 8.27 -2.72 -5.80
N ASN A 46 7.36 -2.36 -4.90
CA ASN A 46 6.47 -3.31 -4.23
C ASN A 46 5.14 -3.47 -4.96
N TYR A 47 4.73 -2.48 -5.74
CA TYR A 47 3.48 -2.52 -6.50
C TYR A 47 3.50 -3.62 -7.58
N GLN A 48 2.47 -4.47 -7.57
CA GLN A 48 2.29 -5.53 -8.56
C GLN A 48 1.22 -5.17 -9.59
N SER A 49 -0.02 -4.96 -9.12
CA SER A 49 -1.17 -4.67 -9.98
C SER A 49 -2.35 -4.17 -9.14
N GLY A 50 -3.49 -3.94 -9.79
CA GLY A 50 -4.70 -3.55 -9.09
C GLY A 50 -5.86 -3.27 -10.03
N TYR A 51 -6.96 -2.79 -9.46
CA TYR A 51 -8.19 -2.49 -10.18
C TYR A 51 -8.91 -1.28 -9.56
N ASP A 52 -9.46 -0.43 -10.42
CA ASP A 52 -10.30 0.69 -10.02
C ASP A 52 -11.78 0.32 -10.19
N PHE A 53 -12.46 0.08 -9.07
CA PHE A 53 -13.89 -0.19 -9.03
C PHE A 53 -14.75 1.08 -9.11
N VAL A 54 -14.17 2.25 -8.88
CA VAL A 54 -14.85 3.55 -9.03
C VAL A 54 -15.03 3.87 -10.52
N ASN A 55 -13.96 3.70 -11.32
CA ASN A 55 -13.97 4.00 -12.76
C ASN A 55 -14.11 2.76 -13.66
N SER A 56 -14.07 1.56 -13.08
CA SER A 56 -14.18 0.28 -13.79
C SER A 56 -13.07 0.03 -14.82
N ASP A 57 -11.82 0.28 -14.43
CA ASP A 57 -10.63 0.06 -15.25
C ASP A 57 -9.45 -0.51 -14.43
N ASN A 58 -8.32 -0.74 -15.10
CA ASN A 58 -7.11 -1.30 -14.48
C ASN A 58 -6.13 -0.22 -13.98
N ASP A 59 -6.60 1.01 -13.75
CA ASP A 59 -5.78 2.14 -13.30
C ASP A 59 -6.19 2.63 -11.89
N PRO A 60 -5.77 1.94 -10.82
CA PRO A 60 -6.11 2.29 -9.44
C PRO A 60 -5.20 3.40 -8.88
N ILE A 61 -4.82 4.38 -9.71
CA ILE A 61 -3.97 5.50 -9.29
C ILE A 61 -4.70 6.30 -8.20
N ASP A 62 -3.95 6.68 -7.15
CA ASP A 62 -4.50 7.50 -6.07
C ASP A 62 -4.62 8.96 -6.49
N ASP A 63 -5.81 9.53 -6.28
CA ASP A 63 -6.17 10.92 -6.52
C ASP A 63 -6.54 11.67 -5.22
N THR A 64 -6.45 11.01 -4.06
CA THR A 64 -6.76 11.57 -2.74
C THR A 64 -5.52 11.65 -1.85
N GLY A 65 -4.70 10.61 -1.84
CA GLY A 65 -3.49 10.47 -1.02
C GLY A 65 -3.64 9.55 0.19
N HIS A 66 -4.88 9.20 0.60
CA HIS A 66 -5.11 8.34 1.77
C HIS A 66 -4.58 6.92 1.52
N GLY A 67 -4.96 6.29 0.40
CA GLY A 67 -4.49 4.95 0.05
C GLY A 67 -2.98 4.87 -0.15
N THR A 68 -2.36 5.90 -0.74
CA THR A 68 -0.88 6.01 -0.80
C THR A 68 -0.24 6.08 0.58
N HIS A 69 -0.83 6.83 1.52
CA HIS A 69 -0.34 6.93 2.90
C HIS A 69 -0.50 5.60 3.66
N VAL A 70 -1.62 4.89 3.47
CA VAL A 70 -1.84 3.54 4.01
C VAL A 70 -0.79 2.59 3.45
N ALA A 71 -0.60 2.56 2.13
CA ALA A 71 0.39 1.72 1.46
C ALA A 71 1.82 2.00 1.97
N GLY A 72 2.18 3.28 2.19
CA GLY A 72 3.46 3.67 2.77
C GLY A 72 3.68 3.14 4.19
N THR A 73 2.64 3.21 5.03
CA THR A 73 2.70 2.64 6.39
C THR A 73 2.93 1.13 6.36
N VAL A 74 2.28 0.44 5.43
CA VAL A 74 2.44 -1.01 5.26
C VAL A 74 3.82 -1.35 4.70
N ALA A 75 4.24 -0.73 3.59
CA ALA A 75 5.30 -1.28 2.75
C ALA A 75 6.17 -0.23 2.03
N ALA A 76 6.36 0.96 2.59
CA ALA A 76 7.42 1.84 2.08
C ALA A 76 8.78 1.12 2.16
N ILE A 77 9.53 1.10 1.06
CA ILE A 77 10.74 0.29 0.91
C ILE A 77 11.94 0.85 1.69
N ASN A 78 12.90 -0.01 1.99
CA ASN A 78 14.19 0.40 2.58
C ASN A 78 15.16 0.84 1.46
N ASN A 79 15.34 2.14 1.23
CA ASN A 79 16.05 2.68 0.06
C ASN A 79 16.87 3.96 0.33
N ASP A 80 17.22 4.24 1.60
CA ASP A 80 17.96 5.45 2.02
C ASP A 80 17.24 6.80 1.73
N PHE A 81 15.99 6.76 1.29
CA PHE A 81 15.13 7.91 1.01
C PHE A 81 13.80 7.79 1.79
N GLY A 82 13.09 8.92 1.94
CA GLY A 82 11.71 8.93 2.45
C GLY A 82 11.50 8.22 3.79
N VAL A 83 10.57 7.27 3.81
CA VAL A 83 10.17 6.52 5.02
C VAL A 83 10.26 5.01 4.79
N ILE A 84 10.20 4.22 5.86
CA ILE A 84 10.11 2.76 5.80
C ILE A 84 8.78 2.29 6.40
N GLY A 85 8.17 1.25 5.80
CA GLY A 85 6.94 0.62 6.26
C GLY A 85 7.18 -0.51 7.26
N VAL A 86 6.10 -1.11 7.75
CA VAL A 86 6.15 -2.28 8.66
C VAL A 86 6.74 -3.51 7.95
N SER A 87 6.40 -3.71 6.68
CA SER A 87 6.78 -4.87 5.89
C SER A 87 7.28 -4.40 4.51
N PRO A 88 8.55 -3.96 4.42
CA PRO A 88 9.08 -3.24 3.27
C PRO A 88 9.25 -4.08 2.00
N GLU A 89 9.01 -5.40 2.03
CA GLU A 89 9.20 -6.32 0.89
C GLU A 89 7.94 -7.12 0.54
N VAL A 90 6.75 -6.68 0.97
CA VAL A 90 5.49 -7.29 0.53
C VAL A 90 5.16 -6.91 -0.91
N ASN A 91 4.32 -7.71 -1.56
CA ASN A 91 3.71 -7.38 -2.83
C ASN A 91 2.44 -6.55 -2.57
N LEU A 92 2.42 -5.30 -3.05
CA LEU A 92 1.26 -4.42 -2.91
C LEU A 92 0.32 -4.53 -4.10
N TYR A 93 -0.97 -4.67 -3.81
CA TYR A 93 -2.06 -4.58 -4.78
C TYR A 93 -2.98 -3.40 -4.45
N ALA A 94 -3.33 -2.59 -5.44
CA ALA A 94 -4.19 -1.43 -5.25
C ALA A 94 -5.63 -1.73 -5.69
N LEU A 95 -6.59 -1.63 -4.77
CA LEU A 95 -8.01 -1.80 -5.09
C LEU A 95 -8.73 -0.50 -4.77
N LYS A 96 -8.90 0.35 -5.78
CA LYS A 96 -9.54 1.66 -5.62
C LYS A 96 -11.04 1.46 -5.54
N VAL A 97 -11.61 1.71 -4.36
CA VAL A 97 -13.05 1.62 -4.09
C VAL A 97 -13.64 2.95 -3.62
N LEU A 98 -12.77 3.91 -3.28
CA LEU A 98 -13.11 5.26 -2.86
C LEU A 98 -12.67 6.28 -3.93
N ASP A 99 -13.55 7.23 -4.24
CA ASP A 99 -13.31 8.34 -5.16
C ASP A 99 -12.41 9.44 -4.54
N ALA A 100 -12.15 10.51 -5.31
CA ALA A 100 -11.33 11.65 -4.90
C ALA A 100 -11.82 12.40 -3.63
N SER A 101 -13.04 12.13 -3.18
CA SER A 101 -13.61 12.67 -1.94
C SER A 101 -13.51 11.69 -0.77
N GLY A 102 -12.92 10.52 -0.97
CA GLY A 102 -12.88 9.42 -0.01
C GLY A 102 -14.20 8.67 0.13
N SER A 103 -15.12 8.80 -0.84
CA SER A 103 -16.44 8.18 -0.80
C SER A 103 -16.54 6.99 -1.76
N GLY A 104 -17.33 5.96 -1.41
CA GLY A 104 -17.48 4.78 -2.24
C GLY A 104 -18.76 4.02 -1.97
N SER A 105 -19.08 3.06 -2.83
CA SER A 105 -20.26 2.20 -2.69
C SER A 105 -19.91 0.89 -1.97
N TYR A 106 -20.87 0.36 -1.19
CA TYR A 106 -20.72 -0.97 -0.59
C TYR A 106 -20.48 -2.06 -1.62
N SER A 107 -21.10 -1.96 -2.80
CA SER A 107 -20.88 -2.90 -3.90
C SER A 107 -19.43 -2.91 -4.39
N ASN A 108 -18.77 -1.76 -4.47
CA ASN A 108 -17.37 -1.69 -4.87
C ASN A 108 -16.47 -2.35 -3.82
N ILE A 109 -16.73 -2.09 -2.53
CA ILE A 109 -15.98 -2.71 -1.43
C ILE A 109 -16.12 -4.24 -1.45
N ILE A 110 -17.34 -4.75 -1.61
CA ILE A 110 -17.60 -6.20 -1.72
C ILE A 110 -16.86 -6.79 -2.93
N SER A 111 -16.91 -6.11 -4.08
CA SER A 111 -16.26 -6.57 -5.31
C SER A 111 -14.73 -6.61 -5.17
N ALA A 112 -14.14 -5.65 -4.45
CA ALA A 112 -12.72 -5.63 -4.16
C ALA A 112 -12.30 -6.75 -3.19
N ILE A 113 -13.11 -7.05 -2.16
CA ILE A 113 -12.87 -8.19 -1.27
C ILE A 113 -12.93 -9.50 -2.05
N ASP A 114 -13.93 -9.67 -2.92
CA ASP A 114 -14.05 -10.85 -3.79
C ASP A 114 -12.88 -10.97 -4.75
N TRP A 115 -12.35 -9.85 -5.26
CA TRP A 115 -11.14 -9.83 -6.09
C TRP A 115 -9.92 -10.29 -5.29
N ALA A 116 -9.73 -9.78 -4.07
CA ALA A 116 -8.56 -10.08 -3.24
C ALA A 116 -8.53 -11.52 -2.71
N TYR A 117 -9.70 -12.18 -2.63
CA TYR A 117 -9.80 -13.55 -2.15
C TYR A 117 -9.47 -14.60 -3.23
N ARG A 118 -9.58 -14.25 -4.51
CA ARG A 118 -9.47 -15.19 -5.63
C ARG A 118 -8.06 -15.27 -6.20
#